data_AF-I7CHX4-F1
#
_entry.id   AF-I7CHX4-F1
#
_cell.length_a   1.000
_cell.length_b   1.000
_cell.length_c   1.000
_cell.angle_alpha   90.00
_cell.angle_beta   90.00
_cell.angle_gamma   90.00
#
_symmetry.space_group_name_H-M   'P 1'
#
loop_
_entity.id
_entity.type
_entity.pdbx_description
1 polymer ?
#
loop_
_entity_poly.entity_id
_entity_poly.type
_entity_poly.pdbx_seq_one_letter_code
_entity_poly.pdbx_strand_id
1 'polypeptide(L)' 'MIRPCTFGIEEEYLLVNLGSGQVPATPSPAVIGRCREALGRYFAQEMFRSQIELASPVFTNLHEAREFFQRSRQRLRVA' A
#
# COMPACT_ATOMS: atom_id res chain seq x y z
N MET A 1 -15.42 -11.37 30.08
CA MET A 1 -14.17 -10.63 29.79
C MET A 1 -14.06 -10.45 28.28
N ILE A 2 -13.95 -9.22 27.78
CA ILE A 2 -13.70 -8.96 26.36
C ILE A 2 -12.19 -9.13 26.13
N ARG A 3 -11.80 -10.04 25.23
CA ARG A 3 -10.40 -10.14 24.80
C ARG A 3 -10.14 -9.06 23.74
N PRO A 4 -9.02 -8.31 23.82
CA PRO A 4 -8.65 -7.41 22.73
C PRO A 4 -8.44 -8.21 21.45
N CYS A 5 -9.08 -7.77 20.37
CA CYS A 5 -8.95 -8.37 19.04
C CYS A 5 -7.69 -7.82 18.37
N THR A 6 -6.95 -8.69 17.68
CA THR A 6 -5.88 -8.28 16.77
C THR A 6 -6.39 -8.25 15.34
N PHE A 7 -5.89 -7.35 14.51
CA PHE A 7 -6.36 -7.21 13.13
C PHE A 7 -5.24 -6.76 12.18
N GLY A 8 -5.37 -7.10 10.90
CA GLY A 8 -4.57 -6.53 9.82
C GLY A 8 -5.44 -5.68 8.89
N ILE A 9 -4.81 -4.88 8.04
CA ILE A 9 -5.46 -4.07 7.01
C ILE A 9 -4.65 -4.20 5.73
N GLU A 10 -5.35 -4.40 4.62
CA GLU A 10 -4.80 -4.28 3.27
C GLU A 10 -5.31 -2.96 2.67
N GLU A 11 -4.38 -2.16 2.13
CA GLU A 11 -4.72 -0.94 1.39
C GLU A 11 -4.26 -1.06 -0.05
N GLU A 12 -5.23 -1.11 -0.96
CA GLU A 12 -5.02 -1.28 -2.39
C GLU A 12 -5.02 0.06 -3.13
N TYR A 13 -4.14 0.18 -4.12
CA TYR A 13 -3.99 1.36 -4.94
C TYR A 13 -3.98 1.00 -6.42
N LEU A 14 -4.78 1.71 -7.21
CA LEU A 14 -4.63 1.73 -8.66
C LEU A 14 -3.54 2.73 -9.05
N LEU A 15 -2.58 2.27 -9.85
CA LEU A 15 -1.61 3.14 -10.49
C LEU A 15 -2.30 3.85 -11.66
N VAL A 16 -2.19 5.18 -11.68
CA VAL A 16 -2.80 6.02 -12.73
C VAL A 16 -1.75 6.87 -13.42
N ASN A 17 -1.93 7.11 -14.71
CA ASN A 17 -1.16 8.12 -15.42
C ASN A 17 -1.61 9.51 -14.96
N LEU A 18 -0.70 10.35 -14.46
CA LEU A 18 -1.03 11.67 -13.92
C LEU A 18 -1.61 12.64 -14.96
N GLY A 19 -1.20 12.53 -16.23
CA GLY A 19 -1.69 13.42 -17.29
C GLY A 19 -3.07 13.05 -17.80
N SER A 20 -3.40 11.75 -17.86
CA SER A 20 -4.67 11.27 -18.43
C SER A 20 -5.68 10.76 -17.40
N GLY A 21 -5.26 10.50 -16.16
CA GLY A 21 -6.06 9.86 -15.11
C GLY A 21 -6.38 8.38 -15.37
N GLN A 22 -5.89 7.81 -16.46
CA GLN A 22 -6.20 6.43 -16.86
C GLN A 22 -5.34 5.42 -16.10
N VAL A 23 -5.93 4.27 -15.78
CA VAL A 23 -5.19 3.10 -15.28
C VAL A 23 -4.54 2.42 -16.49
N PRO A 24 -3.20 2.36 -16.60
CA PRO A 24 -2.55 1.68 -17.70
C PRO A 24 -2.81 0.17 -17.61
N ALA A 25 -2.88 -0.54 -18.73
CA ALA A 25 -2.98 -2.02 -18.70
C ALA A 25 -1.68 -2.68 -18.20
N THR A 26 -0.55 -1.99 -18.32
CA THR A 26 0.75 -2.42 -17.80
C THR A 26 1.49 -1.18 -17.30
N PRO A 27 1.75 -1.06 -15.98
CA PRO A 27 2.46 0.09 -15.46
C PRO A 27 3.95 -0.04 -15.77
N SER A 28 4.67 1.08 -15.70
CA SER A 28 6.12 1.07 -15.84
C SER A 28 6.75 0.22 -14.73
N PRO A 29 7.67 -0.72 -15.05
CA PRO A 29 8.42 -1.47 -14.04
C PRO A 29 9.17 -0.58 -13.05
N ALA A 30 9.58 0.62 -13.48
CA ALA A 30 10.25 1.59 -12.61
C ALA A 30 9.30 2.09 -11.51
N VAL A 31 8.03 2.38 -11.84
CA VAL A 31 7.03 2.83 -10.84
C VAL A 31 6.79 1.72 -9.81
N ILE A 32 6.62 0.48 -10.27
CA ILE A 32 6.46 -0.68 -9.38
C ILE A 32 7.69 -0.86 -8.48
N GLY A 33 8.90 -0.74 -9.04
CA GLY A 33 10.15 -0.81 -8.28
C GLY A 33 10.21 0.23 -7.17
N ARG A 34 9.85 1.48 -7.46
CA ARG A 34 9.84 2.55 -6.46
C ARG A 34 8.79 2.36 -5.38
N CYS A 35 7.59 1.87 -5.73
CA CYS A 35 6.59 1.50 -4.74
C CYS A 35 7.08 0.36 -3.82
N ARG A 36 7.77 -0.63 -4.39
CA ARG A 36 8.37 -1.74 -3.62
C ARG A 36 9.45 -1.26 -2.67
N GLU A 37 10.34 -0.36 -3.10
CA GLU A 37 11.34 0.26 -2.21
C GLU A 37 10.67 1.10 -1.12
N ALA A 38 9.63 1.86 -1.47
CA ALA A 38 8.91 2.74 -0.57
C ALA A 38 8.08 1.98 0.48
N LEU A 39 7.59 0.78 0.19
CA LEU A 39 6.78 -0.01 1.14
C LEU A 39 7.57 -1.19 1.77
N GLY A 40 8.67 -1.60 1.15
CA GLY A 40 9.54 -2.67 1.63
C GLY A 40 8.81 -4.00 1.73
N ARG A 41 8.96 -4.68 2.88
CA ARG A 41 8.34 -6.00 3.15
C ARG A 41 6.81 -5.99 3.18
N TYR A 42 6.18 -4.82 3.22
CA TYR A 42 4.73 -4.67 3.25
C TYR A 42 4.14 -4.42 1.86
N PHE A 43 4.99 -4.37 0.83
CA PHE A 43 4.56 -4.32 -0.56
C PHE A 43 4.07 -5.70 -1.02
N ALA A 44 2.84 -5.75 -1.52
CA ALA A 44 2.32 -6.87 -2.29
C ALA A 44 1.89 -6.40 -3.69
N GLN A 45 1.98 -7.31 -4.65
CA GLN A 45 1.49 -7.10 -6.00
C GLN A 45 0.35 -8.09 -6.25
N GLU A 46 -0.84 -7.55 -6.48
CA GLU A 46 -2.06 -8.33 -6.65
C GLU A 46 -2.29 -8.74 -8.13
N MET A 47 -3.40 -9.44 -8.36
CA MET A 47 -3.81 -10.07 -9.61
C MET A 47 -3.82 -9.11 -10.81
N PHE A 48 -4.04 -7.81 -10.58
CA PHE A 48 -3.97 -6.77 -11.61
C PHE A 48 -2.60 -6.09 -11.65
N ARG A 49 -2.00 -6.04 -12.85
CA ARG A 49 -0.66 -5.46 -13.05
C ARG A 49 -0.52 -4.02 -12.56
N SER A 50 -1.59 -3.23 -12.64
CA SER A 50 -1.64 -1.81 -12.24
C SER A 50 -2.21 -1.59 -10.85
N GLN A 51 -2.30 -2.64 -10.05
CA GLN A 51 -2.68 -2.56 -8.65
C GLN A 51 -1.47 -2.92 -7.79
N ILE A 52 -1.27 -2.13 -6.74
CA ILE A 52 -0.34 -2.45 -5.68
C ILE A 52 -1.10 -2.50 -4.36
N GLU A 53 -0.56 -3.26 -3.43
CA GLU A 53 -1.15 -3.41 -2.11
C GLU A 53 -0.11 -3.13 -1.02
N LEU A 54 -0.58 -2.48 0.04
CA LEU A 54 0.11 -2.35 1.30
C LEU A 54 -0.54 -3.30 2.32
N ALA A 55 0.10 -4.43 2.59
CA ALA A 55 -0.32 -5.39 3.60
C ALA A 55 0.29 -5.04 4.96
N SER A 56 -0.54 -4.64 5.92
CA SER A 56 -0.06 -4.19 7.22
C SER A 56 0.51 -5.32 8.09
N PRO A 57 1.31 -5.02 9.13
CA PRO A 57 1.46 -5.97 10.24
C PRO A 57 0.13 -6.16 10.97
N VAL A 58 0.09 -7.14 11.88
CA VAL A 58 -1.03 -7.32 12.81
C VAL A 58 -0.95 -6.26 13.90
N PHE A 59 -2.05 -5.53 14.11
CA PHE A 59 -2.21 -4.48 15.10
C PHE A 59 -3.01 -4.95 16.31
N THR A 60 -2.79 -4.29 17.43
CA THR A 60 -3.56 -4.47 18.68
C THR A 60 -4.55 -3.35 18.92
N ASN A 61 -4.39 -2.21 18.23
CA ASN A 61 -5.24 -1.04 18.35
C ASN A 61 -5.20 -0.16 17.08
N LEU A 62 -6.19 0.73 16.95
CA LEU A 62 -6.33 1.60 15.77
C LEU A 62 -5.25 2.68 15.64
N HIS A 63 -4.57 3.05 16.73
CA HIS A 63 -3.51 4.05 16.69
C HIS A 63 -2.28 3.52 15.96
N GLU A 64 -1.89 2.26 16.22
CA GLU A 64 -0.82 1.58 15.47
C GLU A 64 -1.12 1.54 13.97
N ALA A 65 -2.36 1.19 13.60
CA ALA A 65 -2.80 1.17 12.22
C ALA A 65 -2.69 2.57 11.58
N ARG A 66 -3.23 3.60 12.24
CA ARG A 66 -3.19 4.98 11.75
C ARG A 66 -1.77 5.45 11.47
N GLU A 67 -0.88 5.29 12.44
CA GLU A 67 0.53 5.68 12.34
C GLU A 67 1.25 4.96 11.19
N PHE A 68 1.01 3.66 11.05
CA PHE A 68 1.59 2.85 9.99
C PHE A 68 1.16 3.36 8.61
N PHE A 69 -0.15 3.51 8.36
CA PHE A 69 -0.65 3.94 7.05
C PHE A 69 -0.30 5.38 6.71
N GLN A 70 -0.26 6.29 7.69
CA GLN A 70 0.21 7.66 7.44
C GLN A 70 1.66 7.70 6.96
N ARG A 71 2.55 6.95 7.61
CA ARG A 71 3.96 6.87 7.18
C ARG A 71 4.11 6.20 5.82
N SER A 72 3.40 5.11 5.57
CA SER A 72 3.48 4.40 4.30
C SER A 72 2.97 5.25 3.13
N ARG A 73 1.84 5.97 3.30
CA ARG A 73 1.35 6.93 2.31
C ARG A 73 2.32 8.09 2.09
N GLN A 74 2.95 8.59 3.15
CA GLN A 74 3.98 9.63 3.01
C GLN A 74 5.17 9.12 2.18
N ARG A 75 5.63 7.89 2.43
CA ARG A 75 6.72 7.27 1.67
C ARG A 75 6.35 7.11 0.19
N LEU A 76 5.13 6.67 -0.12
CA LEU A 76 4.65 6.60 -1.52
C LEU A 76 4.57 7.97 -2.20
N ARG A 77 4.20 9.02 -1.48
CA ARG A 77 4.11 10.38 -2.04
C ARG A 77 5.48 10.98 -2.43
N VAL A 78 6.55 10.56 -1.74
CA VAL A 78 7.92 11.04 -1.99
C VAL A 78 8.79 10.02 -2.73
N ALA A 79 8.19 8.87 -3.07
CA ALA A 79 8.76 7.91 -4.00
C ALA A 79 8.61 8.49 -5.41
#